data_AF-A0A1H5TI49-F1
#
_entry.id   AF-A0A1H5TI49-F1
#
_cell.length_a   1.000
_cell.length_b   1.000
_cell.length_c   1.000
_cell.angle_alpha   90.00
_cell.angle_beta   90.00
_cell.angle_gamma   90.00
#
_symmetry.space_group_name_H-M   'P 1'
#
loop_
_entity.id
_entity.type
_entity.pdbx_description
1 polymer ?
#
loop_
_entity_poly.entity_id
_entity_poly.type
_entity_poly.pdbx_seq_one_letter_code
_entity_poly.pdbx_strand_id
1 'polypeptide(L)'
;MSDRETIESRKEERNSRESGATEEFAAIASDDVQALTDKHLLQPVSIRLEKSLIEDFKLIASMYGIGYQPLMRQILKRFADSEKKQILREAASKMKLMRKEALKEAASKMKLMRKEALKEAASKMKSMGKEAAKNLRHLAAKQRKVA
;
A
#
# COMPACT_ATOMS: atom_id res chain seq x y z
N MET A 1 48.01 -29.41 4.81
CA MET A 1 47.01 -28.45 4.29
C MET A 1 46.14 -29.19 3.27
N SER A 2 45.18 -30.00 3.74
CA SER A 2 44.40 -30.88 2.84
C SER A 2 42.95 -31.12 3.27
N ASP A 3 42.50 -30.57 4.39
CA ASP A 3 41.19 -30.95 4.96
C ASP A 3 40.14 -29.83 4.88
N ARG A 4 40.54 -28.63 4.44
CA ARG A 4 39.62 -27.47 4.27
C ARG A 4 38.97 -27.43 2.88
N GLU A 5 39.60 -28.00 1.87
CA GLU A 5 39.05 -28.00 0.49
C GLU A 5 37.89 -28.99 0.35
N THR A 6 37.81 -30.03 1.18
CA THR A 6 36.75 -31.06 1.09
C THR A 6 35.39 -30.59 1.63
N ILE A 7 35.36 -29.60 2.54
CA ILE A 7 34.10 -29.13 3.16
C ILE A 7 33.38 -28.11 2.28
N GLU A 8 34.13 -27.25 1.59
CA GLU A 8 33.54 -26.21 0.74
C GLU A 8 32.96 -26.83 -0.56
N SER A 9 33.66 -27.79 -1.18
CA SER A 9 33.10 -28.53 -2.32
C SER A 9 31.84 -29.34 -1.96
N ARG A 10 31.78 -29.88 -0.73
CA ARG A 10 30.62 -30.64 -0.23
C ARG A 10 29.39 -29.76 0.05
N LYS A 11 29.57 -28.45 0.25
CA LYS A 11 28.47 -27.48 0.40
C LYS A 11 27.82 -27.14 -0.94
N GLU A 12 28.60 -27.06 -2.01
CA GLU A 12 28.11 -26.70 -3.34
C GLU A 12 27.22 -27.79 -3.95
N GLU A 13 27.59 -29.08 -3.80
CA GLU A 13 26.78 -30.22 -4.27
C GLU A 13 25.38 -30.26 -3.63
N ARG A 14 25.25 -29.84 -2.38
CA ARG A 14 23.97 -29.88 -1.63
C ARG A 14 22.95 -28.85 -2.11
N ASN A 15 23.39 -27.80 -2.82
CA ASN A 15 22.51 -26.77 -3.38
C ASN A 15 22.09 -27.09 -4.83
N SER A 16 22.80 -27.99 -5.50
CA SER A 16 22.34 -28.64 -6.72
C SER A 16 21.24 -29.63 -6.37
N ARG A 17 20.14 -29.66 -7.14
CA ARG A 17 19.02 -30.60 -6.97
C ARG A 17 19.41 -32.08 -7.17
N GLU A 18 20.70 -32.36 -7.35
CA GLU A 18 21.27 -33.61 -7.82
C GLU A 18 21.35 -34.68 -6.71
N SER A 19 21.50 -34.30 -5.44
CA SER A 19 21.73 -35.26 -4.34
C SER A 19 20.48 -35.76 -3.59
N GLY A 20 19.27 -35.49 -4.08
CA GLY A 20 18.03 -35.89 -3.39
C GLY A 20 16.82 -36.12 -4.30
N ALA A 21 17.03 -36.16 -5.62
CA ALA A 21 16.00 -36.38 -6.62
C ALA A 21 16.06 -37.78 -7.25
N THR A 22 16.72 -38.74 -6.59
CA THR A 22 16.71 -40.15 -6.99
C THR A 22 15.46 -40.85 -6.46
N GLU A 23 14.89 -41.74 -7.26
CA GLU A 23 13.66 -42.50 -6.94
C GLU A 23 13.77 -43.27 -5.61
N GLU A 24 14.98 -43.63 -5.20
CA GLU A 24 15.28 -44.30 -3.92
C GLU A 24 14.85 -43.49 -2.67
N PHE A 25 14.75 -42.16 -2.78
CA PHE A 25 14.29 -41.28 -1.69
C PHE A 25 12.88 -40.72 -1.89
N ALA A 26 12.21 -41.09 -3.00
CA ALA A 26 10.85 -40.67 -3.31
C ALA A 26 9.85 -41.74 -2.85
N ALA A 27 9.26 -41.54 -1.68
CA ALA A 27 8.13 -42.37 -1.23
C ALA A 27 6.81 -41.72 -1.66
N ILE A 28 5.88 -42.54 -2.19
CA ILE A 28 4.50 -42.11 -2.45
C ILE A 28 3.88 -41.77 -1.09
N ALA A 29 3.43 -40.53 -0.93
CA ALA A 29 2.71 -40.12 0.27
C ALA A 29 1.43 -40.96 0.38
N SER A 30 1.11 -41.48 1.58
CA SER A 30 -0.14 -42.19 1.77
C SER A 30 -1.32 -41.24 1.55
N ASP A 31 -2.37 -41.72 0.87
CA ASP A 31 -3.58 -40.96 0.57
C ASP A 31 -4.21 -40.31 1.83
N ASP A 32 -3.99 -40.92 2.99
CA ASP A 32 -4.49 -40.43 4.28
C ASP A 32 -3.97 -39.04 4.67
N VAL A 33 -2.69 -38.73 4.38
CA VAL A 33 -2.10 -37.43 4.74
C VAL A 33 -2.68 -36.32 3.88
N GLN A 34 -2.84 -36.58 2.59
CA GLN A 34 -3.42 -35.63 1.63
C GLN A 34 -4.91 -35.41 1.91
N ALA A 35 -5.66 -36.48 2.20
CA ALA A 35 -7.07 -36.39 2.56
C ALA A 35 -7.32 -35.59 3.85
N LEU A 36 -6.39 -35.63 4.82
CA LEU A 36 -6.48 -34.84 6.05
C LEU A 36 -6.18 -33.36 5.82
N THR A 37 -5.20 -33.02 4.97
CA THR A 37 -4.91 -31.62 4.63
C THR A 37 -6.04 -30.98 3.85
N ASP A 38 -6.63 -31.72 2.91
CA ASP A 38 -7.71 -31.24 2.04
C ASP A 38 -8.99 -30.98 2.85
N LYS A 39 -9.31 -31.85 3.82
CA LYS A 39 -10.43 -31.64 4.78
C LYS A 39 -10.29 -30.35 5.60
N HIS A 40 -9.06 -29.91 5.85
CA HIS A 40 -8.78 -28.70 6.63
C HIS A 40 -8.44 -27.47 5.76
N LEU A 41 -8.52 -27.58 4.42
CA LEU A 41 -8.07 -26.57 3.46
C LEU A 41 -6.65 -26.06 3.76
N LEU A 42 -5.77 -26.96 4.20
CA LEU A 42 -4.38 -26.64 4.53
C LEU A 42 -3.48 -27.01 3.37
N GLN A 43 -2.64 -26.06 2.94
CA GLN A 43 -1.57 -26.33 1.98
C GLN A 43 -0.27 -26.63 2.73
N PRO A 44 0.38 -27.78 2.50
CA PRO A 44 1.72 -28.03 3.05
C PRO A 44 2.72 -27.06 2.42
N VAL A 45 3.58 -26.46 3.25
CA VAL A 45 4.66 -25.57 2.82
C VAL A 45 5.99 -26.06 3.37
N SER A 46 7.00 -26.06 2.51
CA SER A 46 8.37 -26.40 2.89
C SER A 46 9.20 -25.13 3.04
N ILE A 47 9.59 -24.82 4.28
CA ILE A 47 10.46 -23.67 4.61
C ILE A 47 11.73 -24.17 5.31
N ARG A 48 12.86 -23.53 5.02
CA ARG A 48 14.12 -23.78 5.73
C ARG A 48 14.26 -22.75 6.85
N LEU A 49 14.54 -23.21 8.06
CA LEU A 49 14.76 -22.39 9.24
C LEU A 49 16.05 -22.84 9.94
N GLU A 50 16.63 -21.95 10.74
CA GLU A 50 17.77 -22.29 11.60
C GLU A 50 17.38 -23.36 12.63
N LYS A 51 18.31 -24.25 12.96
CA LYS A 51 18.05 -25.36 13.89
C LYS A 51 17.71 -24.86 15.29
N SER A 52 18.49 -23.91 15.79
CA SER A 52 18.26 -23.24 17.08
C SER A 52 16.85 -22.65 17.16
N LEU A 53 16.43 -21.96 16.10
CA LEU A 53 15.11 -21.35 16.04
C LEU A 53 13.98 -22.40 16.12
N ILE A 54 14.14 -23.54 15.44
CA ILE A 54 13.15 -24.65 15.51
C ILE A 54 13.08 -25.21 16.95
N GLU A 55 14.22 -25.35 17.62
CA GLU A 55 14.30 -25.83 19.00
C GLU A 55 13.62 -24.87 19.97
N ASP A 56 13.89 -23.57 19.85
CA ASP A 56 13.25 -22.53 20.65
C ASP A 56 11.73 -22.57 20.50
N PHE A 57 11.22 -22.67 19.26
CA PHE A 57 9.79 -22.75 19.04
C PHE A 57 9.15 -24.04 19.57
N LYS A 58 9.87 -25.16 19.53
CA LYS A 58 9.40 -26.41 20.15
C LYS A 58 9.32 -26.28 21.68
N LEU A 59 10.31 -25.65 22.30
CA LEU A 59 10.31 -25.37 23.75
C LEU A 59 9.17 -24.42 24.13
N ILE A 60 8.97 -23.35 23.35
CA ILE A 60 7.84 -22.44 23.56
C ILE A 60 6.52 -23.19 23.45
N ALA A 61 6.36 -24.02 22.41
CA ALA A 61 5.14 -24.80 22.21
C ALA A 61 4.85 -25.73 23.40
N SER A 62 5.88 -26.39 23.96
CA SER A 62 5.72 -27.27 25.12
C SER A 62 5.30 -26.50 26.38
N MET A 63 5.83 -25.30 26.62
CA MET A 63 5.41 -24.45 27.74
C MET A 63 3.94 -24.03 27.63
N TYR A 64 3.44 -23.79 26.42
CA TYR A 64 2.04 -23.44 26.17
C TYR A 64 1.12 -24.67 26.04
N GLY A 65 1.65 -25.90 26.14
CA GLY A 65 0.88 -27.13 25.99
C GLY A 65 0.33 -27.36 24.57
N ILE A 66 0.95 -26.77 23.55
CA ILE A 66 0.55 -26.89 22.15
C ILE A 66 1.66 -27.51 21.30
N GLY A 67 1.32 -28.04 20.13
CA GLY A 67 2.32 -28.52 19.19
C GLY A 67 3.05 -27.38 18.46
N TYR A 68 4.26 -27.67 17.98
CA TYR A 68 5.05 -26.75 17.15
C TYR A 68 4.30 -26.28 15.90
N GLN A 69 3.66 -27.20 15.18
CA GLN A 69 2.90 -26.87 13.97
C GLN A 69 1.69 -25.96 14.26
N PRO A 70 0.84 -26.23 15.27
CA PRO A 70 -0.18 -25.29 15.74
C PRO A 70 0.37 -23.90 16.10
N LEU A 71 1.44 -23.84 16.89
CA LEU A 71 2.10 -22.59 17.28
C LEU A 71 2.54 -21.80 16.03
N MET A 72 3.21 -22.48 15.09
CA MET A 72 3.70 -21.86 13.86
C MET A 72 2.57 -21.26 13.03
N ARG A 73 1.47 -21.99 12.87
CA ARG A 73 0.30 -21.45 12.17
C ARG A 73 -0.26 -20.21 12.84
N GLN A 74 -0.33 -20.20 14.18
CA GLN A 74 -0.80 -19.03 14.92
C GLN A 74 0.13 -17.83 14.76
N ILE A 75 1.45 -18.03 14.84
CA ILE A 75 2.44 -16.96 14.66
C ILE A 75 2.33 -16.36 13.26
N LEU A 76 2.37 -17.19 12.22
CA LEU A 76 2.28 -16.73 10.83
C LEU A 76 0.97 -15.99 10.56
N LYS A 77 -0.15 -16.47 11.09
CA LYS A 77 -1.46 -15.81 10.98
C LYS A 77 -1.46 -14.45 11.68
N ARG A 78 -0.97 -14.39 12.93
CA ARG A 78 -0.90 -13.13 13.70
C ARG A 78 -0.02 -12.10 13.01
N PHE A 79 1.10 -12.52 12.44
CA PHE A 79 1.97 -11.66 11.67
C PHE A 79 1.23 -11.12 10.44
N ALA A 80 0.68 -11.99 9.58
CA ALA A 80 -0.03 -11.58 8.38
C ALA A 80 -1.21 -10.64 8.66
N ASP A 81 -2.00 -10.91 9.71
CA ASP A 81 -3.12 -10.06 10.11
C ASP A 81 -2.66 -8.68 10.61
N SER A 82 -1.50 -8.61 11.26
CA SER A 82 -0.91 -7.36 11.74
C SER A 82 -0.38 -6.52 10.57
N GLU A 83 0.35 -7.13 9.65
CA GLU A 83 0.87 -6.48 8.45
C GLU A 83 -0.25 -5.94 7.56
N LYS A 84 -1.31 -6.73 7.32
CA LYS A 84 -2.49 -6.26 6.57
C LYS A 84 -3.10 -5.01 7.19
N LYS A 85 -3.27 -5.00 8.51
CA LYS A 85 -3.81 -3.85 9.24
C LYS A 85 -2.90 -2.63 9.12
N GLN A 86 -1.59 -2.83 9.21
CA GLN A 86 -0.63 -1.74 9.06
C GLN A 86 -0.67 -1.14 7.65
N ILE A 87 -0.60 -1.96 6.60
CA ILE A 87 -0.70 -1.52 5.20
C ILE A 87 -1.98 -0.71 4.96
N LEU A 88 -3.13 -1.21 5.45
CA LEU A 88 -4.40 -0.51 5.31
C LEU A 88 -4.42 0.85 6.03
N ARG A 89 -3.85 0.92 7.25
CA ARG A 89 -3.74 2.19 7.99
C ARG A 89 -2.85 3.19 7.27
N GLU A 90 -1.74 2.74 6.72
CA GLU A 90 -0.82 3.58 5.94
C GLU A 90 -1.46 4.07 4.64
N ALA A 91 -2.19 3.21 3.93
CA ALA A 91 -2.94 3.60 2.74
C ALA A 91 -4.02 4.64 3.07
N ALA A 92 -4.78 4.42 4.15
CA ALA A 92 -5.82 5.35 4.60
C ALA A 92 -5.24 6.70 5.04
N SER A 93 -4.10 6.70 5.75
CA SER A 93 -3.45 7.94 6.20
C SER A 93 -2.90 8.74 5.01
N LYS A 94 -2.25 8.07 4.04
CA LYS A 94 -1.80 8.69 2.79
C LYS A 94 -2.97 9.30 2.01
N MET A 95 -4.05 8.54 1.81
CA MET A 95 -5.23 9.04 1.10
C MET A 95 -5.87 10.25 1.80
N LYS A 96 -5.92 10.25 3.14
CA LYS A 96 -6.42 11.39 3.92
C LYS A 96 -5.54 12.63 3.76
N LEU A 97 -4.21 12.45 3.74
CA LEU A 97 -3.27 13.55 3.54
C LEU A 97 -3.43 14.15 2.13
N MET A 98 -3.41 13.30 1.10
CA MET A 98 -3.61 13.73 -0.30
C MET A 98 -4.94 14.46 -0.48
N ARG A 99 -6.03 13.97 0.12
CA ARG A 99 -7.33 14.64 0.07
C ARG A 99 -7.30 16.01 0.75
N LYS A 100 -6.62 16.13 1.90
CA LYS A 100 -6.47 17.40 2.62
C LYS A 100 -5.63 18.39 1.83
N GLU A 101 -4.58 17.94 1.17
CA GLU A 101 -3.74 18.76 0.29
C GLU A 101 -4.52 19.23 -0.93
N ALA A 102 -5.23 18.34 -1.62
CA ALA A 102 -6.09 18.69 -2.74
C ALA A 102 -7.17 19.70 -2.35
N LEU A 103 -7.79 19.56 -1.17
CA LEU A 103 -8.74 20.54 -0.63
C LEU A 103 -8.10 21.91 -0.37
N LYS A 104 -6.89 21.95 0.19
CA LYS A 104 -6.14 23.20 0.41
C LYS A 104 -5.76 23.88 -0.90
N GLU A 105 -5.32 23.10 -1.88
CA GLU A 105 -4.96 23.59 -3.20
C GLU A 105 -6.18 24.15 -3.93
N ALA A 106 -7.29 23.41 -3.94
CA ALA A 106 -8.56 23.85 -4.51
C ALA A 106 -9.08 25.14 -3.86
N ALA A 107 -9.01 25.24 -2.53
CA ALA A 107 -9.39 26.46 -1.81
C ALA A 107 -8.51 27.66 -2.16
N SER A 108 -7.19 27.44 -2.31
CA SER A 108 -6.24 28.48 -2.71
C SER A 108 -6.51 28.97 -4.13
N LYS A 109 -6.74 28.04 -5.06
CA LYS A 109 -7.09 28.33 -6.45
C LYS A 109 -8.41 29.08 -6.55
N MET A 110 -9.43 28.67 -5.79
CA MET A 110 -10.73 29.35 -5.75
C MET A 110 -10.62 30.79 -5.21
N LYS A 111 -9.79 31.03 -4.19
CA LYS A 111 -9.52 32.39 -3.70
C LYS A 111 -8.88 33.27 -4.78
N LEU A 112 -7.94 32.72 -5.54
CA LEU A 112 -7.29 33.43 -6.64
C LEU A 112 -8.30 33.78 -7.74
N MET A 113 -9.07 32.79 -8.21
CA MET A 113 -10.12 32.98 -9.22
C MET A 113 -11.14 34.04 -8.78
N ARG A 114 -11.56 34.02 -7.51
CA ARG A 114 -12.50 35.02 -6.98
C ARG A 114 -11.90 36.42 -6.98
N LYS A 115 -10.62 36.57 -6.65
CA LYS A 115 -9.91 37.86 -6.66
C LYS A 115 -9.76 38.41 -8.08
N GLU A 116 -9.49 37.55 -9.06
CA GLU A 116 -9.42 37.92 -10.47
C GLU A 116 -10.78 38.32 -11.02
N ALA A 117 -11.83 37.54 -10.76
CA ALA A 117 -13.20 37.88 -11.17
C ALA A 117 -13.68 39.21 -10.57
N LEU A 118 -13.33 39.50 -9.31
CA LEU A 118 -13.63 40.80 -8.67
C LEU A 118 -12.90 41.96 -9.37
N LYS A 119 -11.63 41.78 -9.75
CA LYS A 119 -10.88 42.79 -10.51
C LYS A 119 -11.51 43.03 -11.88
N GLU A 120 -11.88 41.97 -12.58
CA GLU A 120 -12.51 42.06 -13.90
C GLU A 120 -13.90 42.72 -13.83
N ALA A 121 -14.71 42.37 -12.84
CA ALA A 121 -16.00 43.02 -12.61
C ALA A 121 -15.84 44.52 -12.32
N ALA A 122 -14.85 44.90 -11.51
CA ALA A 122 -14.57 46.30 -11.18
C ALA A 122 -14.10 47.11 -12.41
N SER A 123 -13.24 46.54 -13.27
CA SER A 123 -12.83 47.19 -14.50
C SER A 123 -14.00 47.35 -15.49
N LYS A 124 -14.86 46.34 -15.60
CA LYS A 124 -16.08 46.38 -16.42
C LYS A 124 -17.11 47.40 -15.91
N MET A 125 -17.31 47.50 -14.60
CA MET A 125 -18.15 48.55 -14.00
C MET A 125 -17.61 49.96 -14.29
N LYS A 126 -16.27 50.13 -14.24
CA LYS A 126 -15.64 51.43 -14.52
C LYS A 126 -15.81 51.85 -15.99
N SER A 127 -15.75 50.91 -16.94
CA SER A 127 -16.02 51.22 -18.36
C SER A 127 -17.49 51.54 -18.60
N MET A 128 -18.42 50.76 -18.03
CA MET A 128 -19.86 51.05 -18.13
C MET A 128 -20.23 52.41 -17.54
N GLY A 129 -19.64 52.79 -16.39
CA GLY A 129 -19.87 54.11 -15.79
C GLY A 129 -19.40 55.26 -16.68
N LYS A 130 -18.25 55.10 -17.36
CA LYS A 130 -17.76 56.08 -18.35
C LYS A 130 -18.69 56.18 -19.56
N GLU A 131 -19.18 55.05 -20.04
CA GLU A 131 -20.09 54.98 -21.19
C GLU A 131 -21.46 55.59 -20.86
N ALA A 132 -22.03 55.28 -19.69
CA ALA A 132 -23.27 55.87 -19.20
C ALA A 132 -23.15 57.40 -19.07
N ALA A 133 -22.04 57.91 -18.52
CA ALA A 133 -21.80 59.35 -18.42
C ALA A 133 -21.70 60.03 -19.80
N LYS A 134 -21.06 59.37 -20.78
CA LYS A 134 -20.99 59.86 -22.17
C LYS A 134 -22.38 59.91 -22.81
N ASN A 135 -23.19 58.87 -22.60
CA ASN A 135 -24.55 58.79 -23.13
C ASN A 135 -25.49 59.83 -22.51
N LEU A 136 -25.41 60.06 -21.19
CA LEU A 136 -26.17 61.11 -20.50
C LEU A 136 -25.81 62.52 -21.00
N ARG A 137 -24.53 62.80 -21.24
CA ARG A 137 -24.10 64.08 -21.83
C ARG A 137 -24.67 64.28 -23.24
N HIS A 138 -24.65 63.24 -24.06
CA HIS A 138 -25.27 63.29 -25.39
C HIS A 138 -26.78 63.53 -25.30
N LEU A 139 -27.48 62.89 -24.36
CA LEU A 139 -28.92 63.06 -24.17
C LEU A 139 -29.28 64.48 -23.70
N ALA A 140 -28.56 65.01 -22.72
CA ALA A 140 -28.77 66.37 -22.22
C ALA A 140 -28.46 67.45 -23.28
N ALA A 141 -27.41 67.25 -24.09
CA ALA A 141 -27.11 68.13 -25.21
C ALA A 141 -28.20 68.10 -26.29
N LYS A 142 -28.84 66.94 -26.49
CA LYS A 142 -29.96 66.78 -27.44
C LYS A 142 -31.22 67.48 -26.96
N GLN A 143 -31.54 67.43 -25.66
CA GLN A 143 -32.71 68.13 -25.10
C GLN A 143 -32.57 69.65 -25.08
N ARG A 144 -31.35 70.19 -24.92
CA ARG A 144 -31.09 71.64 -25.03
C ARG A 144 -31.22 72.23 -26.44
N LYS A 145 -31.27 71.40 -27.48
CA LYS A 145 -31.46 71.82 -28.88
C LYS A 145 -32.92 71.78 -29.34
N VAL A 146 -33.82 71.27 -28.51
CA VAL A 146 -35.24 71.04 -28.84
C VAL A 146 -36.18 71.94 -28.02
N ALA A 147 -35.64 72.71 -27.07
CA ALA A 147 -36.32 73.81 -26.36
C ALA A 147 -35.84 75.15 -26.92
#